data_AF-A0A4V0X7W9-F1
#
_entry.id   AF-A0A4V0X7W9-F1
#
_cell.length_a   1.000
_cell.length_b   1.000
_cell.length_c   1.000
_cell.angle_alpha   90.00
_cell.angle_beta   90.00
_cell.angle_gamma   90.00
#
_symmetry.space_group_name_H-M   'P 1'
#
loop_
_entity.id
_entity.type
_entity.pdbx_description
1 polymer ?
#
loop_
_entity_poly.entity_id
_entity_poly.type
_entity_poly.pdbx_seq_one_letter_code
_entity_poly.pdbx_strand_id
1 'polypeptide(L)'
;MLKITAIYAALLTFVYVKLALNVINLRRQNEVSLGDGGFDDLQQAIRSHGNFSEYVPLGLILLGCLEANHIHWTIVLLLGGIFTAGRLYYAKAFLEPAPNIELRVKGMKYTLWGLQALAATNVIALIIQKIL
;
A
#
# COMPACT_ATOMS: atom_id res chain seq x y z
N MET A 1 -22.19 0.26 4.41
CA MET A 1 -21.46 1.13 3.45
C MET A 1 -20.00 1.20 3.89
N LEU A 2 -19.04 1.10 2.96
CA LEU A 2 -17.59 1.02 3.25
C LEU A 2 -16.91 2.40 3.24
N LYS A 3 -17.33 3.30 4.13
CA LYS A 3 -16.90 4.71 4.12
C LYS A 3 -15.42 4.86 4.49
N ILE A 4 -14.95 4.13 5.50
CA ILE A 4 -13.56 4.22 5.98
C ILE A 4 -12.62 3.62 4.94
N THR A 5 -12.95 2.44 4.43
CA THR A 5 -12.19 1.79 3.36
C THR A 5 -12.14 2.67 2.11
N ALA A 6 -13.24 3.34 1.74
CA ALA A 6 -13.26 4.26 0.60
C ALA A 6 -12.29 5.44 0.77
N ILE A 7 -12.17 6.01 1.98
CA ILE A 7 -11.19 7.08 2.25
C ILE A 7 -9.76 6.59 2.01
N TYR A 8 -9.40 5.43 2.56
CA TYR A 8 -8.06 4.86 2.37
C TYR A 8 -7.80 4.46 0.92
N ALA A 9 -8.79 3.88 0.24
CA ALA A 9 -8.70 3.52 -1.16
C ALA A 9 -8.44 4.75 -2.04
N ALA A 10 -9.19 5.84 -1.83
CA ALA A 10 -9.00 7.10 -2.55
C ALA A 10 -7.59 7.67 -2.32
N LEU A 11 -7.15 7.76 -1.06
CA LEU A 11 -5.83 8.27 -0.70
C LEU A 11 -4.70 7.46 -1.34
N LEU A 12 -4.75 6.12 -1.22
CA LEU A 12 -3.73 5.24 -1.78
C LEU A 12 -3.74 5.24 -3.32
N THR A 13 -4.88 5.48 -3.95
CA THR A 13 -4.98 5.60 -5.41
C THR A 13 -4.24 6.83 -5.93
N PHE A 14 -4.31 7.97 -5.24
CA PHE A 14 -3.50 9.14 -5.63
C PHE A 14 -1.99 8.85 -5.57
N VAL A 15 -1.54 8.09 -4.57
CA VAL A 15 -0.14 7.66 -4.46
C VAL A 15 0.23 6.69 -5.59
N TYR A 16 -0.64 5.73 -5.89
CA TYR A 16 -0.48 4.81 -7.01
C TYR A 16 -0.28 5.57 -8.33
N VAL A 17 -1.17 6.53 -8.63
CA VAL A 17 -1.08 7.35 -9.85
C VAL A 17 0.23 8.12 -9.90
N LYS A 18 0.67 8.71 -8.77
CA LYS A 18 1.96 9.42 -8.71
C LYS A 18 3.14 8.50 -9.06
N LEU A 19 3.16 7.27 -8.53
CA LEU A 19 4.21 6.29 -8.83
C LEU A 19 4.14 5.82 -10.28
N ALA A 20 2.95 5.60 -10.83
CA ALA A 20 2.75 5.22 -12.23
C ALA A 20 3.25 6.31 -13.18
N LEU A 21 2.91 7.58 -12.92
CA LEU A 21 3.39 8.72 -13.69
C LEU A 21 4.92 8.84 -13.64
N ASN A 22 5.55 8.54 -12.50
CA ASN A 22 7.01 8.52 -12.40
C ASN A 22 7.63 7.49 -13.35
N VAL A 23 7.10 6.27 -13.39
CA VAL A 23 7.55 5.23 -14.33
C VAL A 23 7.34 5.67 -15.78
N ILE A 24 6.18 6.24 -16.11
CA ILE A 24 5.87 6.72 -17.47
C ILE A 24 6.85 7.82 -17.90
N ASN A 25 7.15 8.76 -17.01
CA ASN A 25 8.07 9.86 -17.30
C ASN A 25 9.49 9.35 -17.55
N LEU A 26 10.01 8.47 -16.69
CA LEU A 26 11.35 7.90 -16.85
C LEU A 26 11.47 7.03 -18.12
N ARG A 27 10.42 6.27 -18.47
CA ARG A 27 10.38 5.54 -19.77
C ARG A 27 10.49 6.46 -20.96
N ARG A 28 9.78 7.59 -20.94
CA ARG A 28 9.82 8.58 -22.02
C ARG A 28 11.18 9.27 -22.12
N GLN A 29 11.78 9.61 -20.98
CA GLN A 29 13.09 10.26 -20.92
C GLN A 29 14.21 9.34 -21.43
N ASN A 30 14.15 8.06 -21.10
CA ASN A 30 15.18 7.07 -21.45
C ASN A 30 14.85 6.29 -22.75
N GLU A 31 13.76 6.63 -23.44
CA GLU A 31 13.29 5.97 -24.68
C GLU A 31 13.09 4.44 -24.54
N VAL A 32 12.70 3.98 -23.33
CA VAL A 32 12.52 2.55 -23.00
C VAL A 32 11.06 2.13 -23.13
N SER A 33 10.76 1.24 -24.07
CA SER A 33 9.40 0.71 -24.27
C SER A 33 8.96 -0.30 -23.19
N LEU A 34 9.85 -1.25 -22.82
CA LEU A 34 9.57 -2.31 -21.84
C LEU A 34 10.80 -2.58 -20.96
N GLY A 35 10.58 -3.08 -19.74
CA GLY A 35 11.66 -3.34 -18.78
C GLY A 35 12.25 -2.04 -18.24
N ASP A 36 13.48 -2.09 -17.75
CA ASP A 36 14.21 -0.91 -17.23
C ASP A 36 15.26 -0.35 -18.21
N GLY A 37 15.56 -1.07 -19.30
CA GLY A 37 16.53 -0.62 -20.30
C GLY A 37 17.96 -0.47 -19.80
N GLY A 38 18.29 -1.04 -18.62
CA GLY A 38 19.59 -0.85 -17.96
C GLY A 38 19.71 0.44 -17.14
N PHE A 39 18.62 1.19 -16.94
CA PHE A 39 18.60 2.42 -16.15
C PHE A 39 18.15 2.14 -14.71
N ASP A 40 19.05 2.36 -13.75
CA ASP A 40 18.82 2.07 -12.32
C ASP A 40 17.63 2.85 -11.72
N ASP A 41 17.45 4.11 -12.14
CA ASP A 41 16.36 4.98 -11.69
C ASP A 41 14.98 4.48 -12.18
N LEU A 42 14.92 4.01 -13.41
CA LEU A 42 13.73 3.38 -13.99
C LEU A 42 13.45 2.03 -13.33
N GLN A 43 14.48 1.21 -13.08
CA GLN A 43 14.32 -0.05 -12.34
C GLN A 43 13.74 0.20 -10.94
N GLN A 44 14.28 1.20 -10.23
CA GLN A 44 13.81 1.63 -8.92
C GLN A 44 12.36 2.10 -8.96
N ALA A 45 11.99 2.94 -9.93
CA ALA A 45 10.62 3.43 -10.09
C ALA A 45 9.64 2.29 -10.39
N ILE A 46 10.01 1.36 -11.28
CA ILE A 46 9.22 0.17 -11.61
C ILE A 46 8.98 -0.67 -10.36
N ARG A 47 10.02 -0.93 -9.55
CA ARG A 47 9.87 -1.73 -8.33
C ARG A 47 9.10 -1.03 -7.24
N SER A 48 9.23 0.29 -7.10
CA SER A 48 8.42 1.07 -6.17
C SER A 48 6.94 1.00 -6.52
N HIS A 49 6.60 1.23 -7.79
CA HIS A 49 5.24 1.12 -8.30
C HIS A 49 4.69 -0.31 -8.19
N GLY A 50 5.46 -1.32 -8.59
CA GLY A 50 5.08 -2.74 -8.52
C GLY A 50 4.83 -3.21 -7.08
N ASN A 51 5.72 -2.88 -6.14
CA ASN A 51 5.50 -3.17 -4.73
C ASN A 51 4.19 -2.52 -4.22
N PHE A 52 3.90 -1.30 -4.64
CA PHE A 52 2.65 -0.62 -4.28
C PHE A 52 1.42 -1.33 -4.85
N SER A 53 1.45 -1.73 -6.11
CA SER A 53 0.37 -2.47 -6.75
C SER A 53 0.16 -3.87 -6.17
N GLU A 54 1.22 -4.50 -5.66
CA GLU A 54 1.18 -5.83 -5.07
C GLU A 54 0.52 -5.81 -3.67
N TYR A 55 0.85 -4.82 -2.81
CA TYR A 55 0.40 -4.81 -1.42
C TYR A 55 -0.92 -4.05 -1.17
N VAL A 56 -1.17 -2.95 -1.89
CA VAL A 56 -2.34 -2.08 -1.61
C VAL A 56 -3.69 -2.79 -1.82
N PRO A 57 -3.92 -3.52 -2.91
CA PRO A 57 -5.17 -4.24 -3.10
C PRO A 57 -5.45 -5.23 -1.98
N LEU A 58 -4.43 -5.98 -1.54
CA LEU A 58 -4.57 -6.94 -0.44
C LEU A 58 -4.98 -6.25 0.87
N GLY A 59 -4.34 -5.13 1.21
CA GLY A 59 -4.68 -4.36 2.41
C GLY A 59 -6.09 -3.77 2.36
N LEU A 60 -6.50 -3.23 1.21
CA LEU A 60 -7.85 -2.68 1.02
C LEU A 60 -8.95 -3.74 1.06
N ILE A 61 -8.69 -4.94 0.51
CA ILE A 61 -9.62 -6.07 0.60
C ILE A 61 -9.81 -6.46 2.07
N LEU A 62 -8.72 -6.67 2.82
CA LEU A 62 -8.81 -7.05 4.23
C LEU A 62 -9.49 -5.98 5.08
N LEU A 63 -9.23 -4.70 4.81
CA LEU A 63 -9.87 -3.59 5.51
C LEU A 63 -11.37 -3.50 5.19
N GLY A 64 -11.72 -3.67 3.91
CA GLY A 64 -13.11 -3.73 3.45
C GLY A 64 -13.87 -4.89 4.07
N CYS A 65 -13.24 -6.05 4.23
CA CYS A 65 -13.83 -7.19 4.93
C CYS A 65 -14.15 -6.84 6.40
N LEU A 66 -13.24 -6.18 7.13
CA LEU A 66 -13.51 -5.78 8.52
C LEU A 66 -14.69 -4.81 8.60
N GLU A 67 -14.73 -3.79 7.74
CA GLU A 67 -15.82 -2.81 7.74
C GLU A 67 -17.16 -3.41 7.27
N ALA A 68 -17.12 -4.33 6.30
CA ALA A 68 -18.31 -5.07 5.84
C ALA A 68 -18.89 -5.97 6.93
N ASN A 69 -18.03 -6.58 7.76
CA ASN A 69 -18.44 -7.42 8.89
C ASN A 69 -18.77 -6.60 10.15
N HIS A 70 -19.01 -5.28 10.01
CA HIS A 70 -19.43 -4.39 11.09
C HIS A 70 -18.49 -4.35 12.30
N ILE A 71 -17.19 -4.62 12.09
CA ILE A 71 -16.19 -4.46 13.13
C ILE A 71 -16.12 -2.99 13.56
N HIS A 72 -15.90 -2.78 14.86
CA HIS A 72 -15.90 -1.45 15.45
C HIS A 72 -15.04 -0.48 14.65
N TRP A 73 -15.62 0.64 14.25
CA TRP A 73 -15.04 1.58 13.28
C TRP A 73 -13.63 2.06 13.66
N THR A 74 -13.34 2.19 14.96
CA THR A 74 -12.01 2.58 15.45
C THR A 74 -10.93 1.55 15.08
N ILE A 75 -11.25 0.25 15.13
CA ILE A 75 -10.30 -0.80 14.75
C ILE A 75 -9.99 -0.70 13.25
N VAL A 76 -11.04 -0.55 12.43
CA VAL A 76 -10.91 -0.35 10.98
C VAL A 76 -10.06 0.88 10.69
N LEU A 77 -10.36 2.02 11.33
CA LEU A 77 -9.61 3.26 11.15
C LEU A 77 -8.13 3.11 11.54
N LEU A 78 -7.82 2.52 12.70
CA LEU A 78 -6.44 2.39 13.17
C LEU A 78 -5.63 1.44 12.29
N LEU A 79 -6.18 0.28 11.92
CA LEU A 79 -5.47 -0.68 11.08
C LEU A 79 -5.29 -0.15 9.65
N GLY A 80 -6.31 0.50 9.08
CA GLY A 80 -6.22 1.21 7.81
C GLY A 80 -5.15 2.32 7.84
N GLY A 81 -5.07 3.06 8.95
CA GLY A 81 -4.07 4.09 9.18
C GLY A 81 -2.64 3.55 9.23
N ILE A 82 -2.40 2.49 10.01
CA ILE A 82 -1.07 1.84 10.14
C ILE A 82 -0.60 1.33 8.77
N PHE A 83 -1.46 0.60 8.07
CA PHE A 83 -1.15 0.07 6.73
C PHE A 83 -0.83 1.22 5.75
N THR A 84 -1.68 2.24 5.70
CA THR A 84 -1.51 3.39 4.81
C THR A 84 -0.24 4.18 5.11
N ALA A 85 0.09 4.38 6.39
CA ALA A 85 1.34 5.04 6.79
C ALA A 85 2.57 4.27 6.27
N GLY A 86 2.55 2.94 6.32
CA GLY A 86 3.60 2.10 5.72
C GLY A 86 3.75 2.34 4.23
N ARG A 87 2.64 2.43 3.49
CA ARG A 87 2.65 2.70 2.05
C ARG A 87 3.16 4.11 1.71
N LEU A 88 2.81 5.11 2.51
CA LEU A 88 3.29 6.48 2.34
C LEU A 88 4.80 6.60 2.61
N TYR A 89 5.32 5.98 3.68
CA TYR A 89 6.76 5.95 3.94
C TYR A 89 7.53 5.23 2.85
N TYR A 90 7.03 4.08 2.39
CA TYR A 90 7.67 3.34 1.31
C TYR A 90 7.68 4.14 0.01
N ALA A 91 6.54 4.72 -0.40
CA ALA A 91 6.47 5.53 -1.61
C ALA A 91 7.41 6.76 -1.52
N LYS A 92 7.45 7.44 -0.36
CA LYS A 92 8.36 8.58 -0.14
C LYS A 92 9.83 8.18 -0.29
N ALA A 93 10.22 7.00 0.19
CA ALA A 93 11.60 6.51 0.09
C ALA A 93 12.14 6.45 -1.35
N PHE A 94 11.26 6.34 -2.34
CA PHE A 94 11.62 6.19 -3.76
C PHE A 94 11.33 7.42 -4.62
N LEU A 95 10.78 8.49 -4.02
CA LEU A 95 10.59 9.78 -4.70
C LEU A 95 11.82 10.69 -4.56
N GLU A 96 12.86 10.25 -3.85
CA GLU A 96 14.15 10.91 -3.71
C GLU A 96 15.16 10.32 -4.71
N PRO A 97 16.12 11.11 -5.24
CA PRO A 97 17.11 10.65 -6.25
C PRO A 97 17.93 9.44 -5.80
N ALA A 98 18.26 9.37 -4.51
CA ALA A 98 18.81 8.19 -3.88
C ALA A 98 17.77 7.64 -2.89
N PRO A 99 17.47 6.33 -2.92
CA PRO A 99 16.42 5.79 -2.10
C PRO A 99 16.77 5.88 -0.61
N ASN A 100 15.89 6.49 0.17
CA ASN A 100 16.05 6.60 1.61
C ASN A 100 15.82 5.22 2.26
N ILE A 101 16.91 4.55 2.62
CA ILE A 101 16.90 3.18 3.16
C ILE A 101 16.07 3.10 4.44
N GLU A 102 16.14 4.11 5.32
CA GLU A 102 15.39 4.12 6.58
C GLU A 102 13.88 4.15 6.32
N LEU A 103 13.44 5.07 5.45
CA LEU A 103 12.03 5.18 5.06
C LEU A 103 11.54 3.92 4.35
N ARG A 104 12.39 3.30 3.52
CA ARG A 104 12.07 2.03 2.84
C ARG A 104 11.85 0.91 3.84
N VAL A 105 12.76 0.73 4.81
CA VAL A 105 12.67 -0.32 5.83
C VAL A 105 11.47 -0.08 6.75
N LYS A 106 11.27 1.15 7.22
CA LYS A 106 10.13 1.51 8.07
C LYS A 106 8.80 1.32 7.35
N GLY A 107 8.72 1.74 6.09
CA GLY A 107 7.55 1.56 5.23
C GLY A 107 7.20 0.09 5.02
N MET A 108 8.20 -0.76 4.76
CA MET A 108 7.98 -2.21 4.64
C MET A 108 7.53 -2.84 5.95
N LYS A 109 8.13 -2.50 7.09
CA LYS A 109 7.71 -3.02 8.41
C LYS A 109 6.25 -2.72 8.68
N TYR A 110 5.83 -1.47 8.49
CA TYR A 110 4.44 -1.05 8.73
C TYR A 110 3.47 -1.69 7.73
N THR A 111 3.88 -1.86 6.47
CA THR A 111 3.08 -2.58 5.47
C THR A 111 2.82 -4.03 5.92
N LEU A 112 3.88 -4.75 6.27
CA LEU A 112 3.77 -6.18 6.63
C LEU A 112 3.04 -6.38 7.96
N TRP A 113 3.37 -5.60 8.99
CA TRP A 113 2.66 -5.67 10.27
C TRP A 113 1.19 -5.25 10.13
N GLY A 114 0.90 -4.23 9.32
CA GLY A 114 -0.46 -3.83 9.01
C GLY A 114 -1.26 -4.95 8.33
N LEU A 115 -0.68 -5.63 7.35
CA LEU A 115 -1.32 -6.77 6.69
C LEU A 115 -1.55 -7.95 7.64
N GLN A 116 -0.56 -8.29 8.47
CA GLN A 116 -0.67 -9.34 9.48
C GLN A 116 -1.77 -9.02 10.50
N ALA A 117 -1.82 -7.78 10.98
CA ALA A 117 -2.85 -7.33 11.92
C ALA A 117 -4.24 -7.37 11.26
N LEU A 118 -4.39 -6.82 10.05
CA LEU A 118 -5.65 -6.89 9.30
C LEU A 118 -6.12 -8.34 9.09
N ALA A 119 -5.22 -9.25 8.71
CA ALA A 119 -5.54 -10.66 8.51
C ALA A 119 -5.93 -11.34 9.83
N ALA A 120 -5.15 -11.17 10.90
CA ALA A 120 -5.44 -11.74 12.20
C ALA A 120 -6.78 -11.23 12.76
N THR A 121 -7.07 -9.93 12.65
CA THR A 121 -8.34 -9.36 13.08
C THR A 121 -9.51 -9.93 12.27
N ASN A 122 -9.36 -10.14 10.96
CA ASN A 122 -10.41 -10.80 10.16
C ASN A 122 -10.69 -12.22 10.67
N VAL A 123 -9.65 -13.02 10.93
CA VAL A 123 -9.82 -14.39 11.46
C VAL A 123 -10.52 -14.39 12.82
N ILE A 124 -10.05 -13.55 13.75
CA ILE A 124 -10.62 -13.45 15.10
C ILE A 124 -12.08 -12.99 15.04
N ALA A 125 -12.37 -11.96 14.25
CA ALA A 125 -13.72 -11.42 14.04
C ALA A 125 -14.70 -12.52 13.59
N LEU A 126 -14.32 -13.28 12.57
CA LEU A 126 -15.17 -14.34 12.00
C LEU A 126 -15.40 -15.49 12.98
N ILE A 127 -14.39 -15.84 13.79
CA ILE A 127 -14.54 -16.88 14.83
C ILE A 127 -15.53 -16.40 15.90
N ILE A 128 -15.36 -15.19 16.42
CA ILE A 128 -16.22 -14.65 17.47
C ILE A 128 -17.67 -14.52 16.99
N GLN A 129 -17.89 -13.99 15.79
CA GLN A 129 -19.23 -13.84 15.22
C GLN A 129 -19.95 -15.16 14.95
N LYS A 130 -19.21 -16.27 14.83
CA LYS A 130 -19.80 -17.60 14.66
C LYS A 130 -20.16 -18.26 16.00
N ILE A 131 -19.51 -17.86 17.09
CA ILE A 131 -19.69 -18.44 18.42
C ILE A 131 -20.82 -17.73 19.20
N LEU A 132 -21.01 -16.42 18.97
CA LEU A 132 -22.08 -15.60 19.54
C LEU A 132 -23.31 -15.57 18.65
#